data_AF-A0A1Y6GAQ7-F1
#
_entry.id   AF-A0A1Y6GAQ7-F1
#
_cell.length_a   1.000
_cell.length_b   1.000
_cell.length_c   1.000
_cell.angle_alpha   90.00
_cell.angle_beta   90.00
_cell.angle_gamma   90.00
#
_symmetry.space_group_name_H-M   'P 1'
#
loop_
_entity.id
_entity.type
_entity.pdbx_description
1 polymer ?
#
loop_
_entity_poly.entity_id
_entity_poly.type
_entity_poly.pdbx_seq_one_letter_code
_entity_poly.pdbx_strand_id
1 'polypeptide(L)'
;MEIRSMNELIDICIQEKKTIGEIMLMIEVAKTGKDQETITSMMEERLIKMKEAVDSAIVDTSTAPSGISGGDAVKMKDYVNQGKALTGHYIRDAMTFSLATSECNARMGVIVATPTAGAAGILPGALFSLHKNDGTSYKDLVMGLFTASALGYIFSERRGPR
;
A
#
# COMPACT_ATOMS: atom_id res chain seq x y z
N MET A 1 -14.87 -18.60 6.18
CA MET A 1 -15.57 -17.45 6.78
C MET A 1 -15.86 -16.50 5.63
N GLU A 2 -17.13 -16.11 5.43
CA GLU A 2 -17.55 -15.29 4.30
C GLU A 2 -18.00 -13.92 4.85
N ILE A 3 -17.41 -12.82 4.37
CA ILE A 3 -17.71 -11.46 4.82
C ILE A 3 -18.21 -10.65 3.63
N ARG A 4 -19.47 -10.17 3.70
CA ARG A 4 -20.15 -9.51 2.58
C ARG A 4 -20.37 -8.01 2.81
N SER A 5 -20.21 -7.54 4.04
CA SER A 5 -20.39 -6.14 4.40
C SER A 5 -19.39 -5.63 5.44
N MET A 6 -19.22 -4.31 5.50
CA MET A 6 -18.38 -3.68 6.52
C MET A 6 -18.95 -3.91 7.93
N ASN A 7 -20.28 -3.93 8.07
CA ASN A 7 -20.92 -4.18 9.37
C ASN A 7 -20.60 -5.60 9.86
N GLU A 8 -20.69 -6.61 9.00
CA GLU A 8 -20.28 -7.99 9.34
C GLU A 8 -18.81 -8.08 9.73
N LEU A 9 -17.92 -7.38 9.01
CA LEU A 9 -16.50 -7.34 9.37
C LEU A 9 -16.29 -6.76 10.78
N ILE A 10 -16.97 -5.66 11.10
CA ILE A 10 -16.88 -5.01 12.41
C ILE A 10 -17.42 -5.94 13.51
N ASP A 11 -18.57 -6.57 13.30
CA ASP A 11 -19.18 -7.49 14.26
C ASP A 11 -18.24 -8.67 14.56
N ILE A 12 -17.61 -9.25 13.54
CA ILE A 12 -16.63 -10.32 13.69
C ILE A 12 -15.39 -9.83 14.45
N CYS A 13 -14.86 -8.65 14.12
CA CYS A 13 -13.71 -8.08 14.85
C CYS A 13 -13.99 -7.92 16.34
N ILE A 14 -15.20 -7.43 16.69
CA ILE A 14 -15.65 -7.26 18.08
C ILE A 14 -15.79 -8.62 18.77
N GLN A 15 -16.46 -9.58 18.13
CA GLN A 15 -16.68 -10.91 18.69
C GLN A 15 -15.36 -11.67 18.93
N GLU A 16 -14.46 -11.63 17.96
CA GLU A 16 -13.17 -12.34 17.97
C GLU A 16 -12.08 -11.60 18.76
N LYS A 17 -12.33 -10.35 19.14
CA LYS A 17 -11.37 -9.42 19.77
C LYS A 17 -10.07 -9.30 18.97
N LYS A 18 -10.21 -9.14 17.66
CA LYS A 18 -9.09 -9.04 16.71
C LYS A 18 -9.28 -7.82 15.82
N THR A 19 -8.17 -7.27 15.36
CA THR A 19 -8.14 -6.19 14.38
C THR A 19 -8.59 -6.67 13.00
N ILE A 20 -8.95 -5.72 12.12
CA ILE A 20 -9.35 -6.03 10.74
C ILE A 20 -8.25 -6.81 10.00
N GLY A 21 -6.98 -6.40 10.17
CA GLY A 21 -5.85 -7.09 9.56
C GLY A 21 -5.69 -8.52 10.05
N GLU A 22 -5.88 -8.78 11.34
CA GLU A 22 -5.82 -10.14 11.91
C GLU A 22 -6.97 -11.01 11.39
N ILE A 23 -8.18 -10.48 11.29
CA ILE A 23 -9.32 -11.19 10.68
C ILE A 23 -9.02 -11.54 9.23
N MET A 24 -8.46 -10.62 8.45
CA MET A 24 -8.12 -10.90 7.05
C MET A 24 -7.01 -11.95 6.92
N LEU A 25 -6.01 -11.92 7.80
CA LEU A 25 -4.97 -12.95 7.87
C LEU A 25 -5.58 -14.34 8.16
N MET A 26 -6.51 -14.43 9.11
CA MET A 26 -7.22 -15.68 9.41
C MET A 26 -8.03 -16.18 8.22
N ILE A 27 -8.70 -15.29 7.49
CA ILE A 27 -9.44 -15.63 6.27
C ILE A 27 -8.50 -16.19 5.20
N GLU A 28 -7.35 -15.56 4.99
CA GLU A 28 -6.39 -15.99 3.98
C GLU A 28 -5.75 -17.35 4.32
N VAL A 29 -5.42 -17.58 5.59
CA VAL A 29 -4.97 -18.89 6.10
C VAL A 29 -6.03 -19.97 5.82
N ALA A 30 -7.28 -19.71 6.19
CA ALA A 30 -8.37 -20.66 5.99
C ALA A 30 -8.66 -20.92 4.49
N LYS A 31 -8.52 -19.91 3.63
CA LYS A 31 -8.80 -19.99 2.19
C LYS A 31 -7.70 -20.71 1.42
N THR A 32 -6.44 -20.48 1.78
CA THR A 32 -5.28 -21.04 1.05
C THR A 32 -4.78 -22.36 1.63
N GLY A 33 -5.11 -22.66 2.89
CA GLY A 33 -4.60 -23.82 3.61
C GLY A 33 -3.12 -23.71 4.01
N LYS A 34 -2.49 -22.55 3.81
CA LYS A 34 -1.11 -22.26 4.24
C LYS A 34 -1.09 -21.81 5.68
N ASP A 35 0.03 -22.02 6.36
CA ASP A 35 0.23 -21.52 7.71
C ASP A 35 0.35 -19.99 7.74
N GLN A 36 0.16 -19.42 8.93
CA GLN A 36 0.13 -17.98 9.15
C GLN A 36 1.49 -17.31 8.84
N GLU A 37 2.60 -17.97 9.13
CA GLU A 37 3.95 -17.42 8.91
C GLU A 37 4.20 -17.27 7.42
N THR A 38 3.90 -18.30 6.63
CA THR A 38 3.99 -18.26 5.17
C THR A 38 3.16 -17.11 4.58
N ILE A 39 1.90 -16.94 5.01
CA ILE A 39 1.05 -15.84 4.50
C ILE A 39 1.61 -14.47 4.89
N THR A 40 2.12 -14.34 6.11
CA THR A 40 2.73 -13.10 6.61
C THR A 40 3.99 -12.75 5.81
N SER A 41 4.90 -13.71 5.60
CA SER A 41 6.12 -13.50 4.81
C SER A 41 5.83 -13.12 3.36
N MET A 42 4.80 -13.71 2.74
CA MET A 42 4.37 -13.29 1.40
C MET A 42 3.86 -11.84 1.38
N MET A 43 3.25 -11.35 2.45
CA MET A 43 2.80 -9.96 2.55
C MET A 43 3.98 -9.01 2.84
N GLU A 44 4.92 -9.43 3.67
CA GLU A 44 6.20 -8.73 3.90
C GLU A 44 6.97 -8.52 2.60
N GLU A 45 7.09 -9.56 1.76
CA GLU A 45 7.75 -9.45 0.45
C GLU A 45 7.10 -8.37 -0.42
N ARG A 46 5.76 -8.30 -0.43
CA ARG A 46 5.03 -7.25 -1.16
C ARG A 46 5.36 -5.87 -0.63
N LEU A 47 5.42 -5.68 0.69
CA LEU A 47 5.81 -4.41 1.29
C LEU A 47 7.26 -4.03 0.92
N ILE A 48 8.17 -4.99 0.89
CA ILE A 48 9.56 -4.78 0.47
C ILE A 48 9.60 -4.34 -1.00
N LYS A 49 8.86 -5.00 -1.89
CA LYS A 49 8.77 -4.59 -3.31
C LYS A 49 8.16 -3.21 -3.49
N MET A 50 7.16 -2.84 -2.69
CA MET A 50 6.65 -1.47 -2.67
C MET A 50 7.74 -0.48 -2.26
N LYS A 51 8.57 -0.81 -1.27
CA LYS A 51 9.67 0.04 -0.81
C LYS A 51 10.76 0.20 -1.87
N GLU A 52 11.18 -0.89 -2.50
CA GLU A 52 12.15 -0.88 -3.60
C GLU A 52 11.68 0.02 -4.76
N ALA A 53 10.39 -0.04 -5.12
CA ALA A 53 9.81 0.82 -6.15
C ALA A 53 9.86 2.30 -5.77
N VAL A 54 9.57 2.65 -4.51
CA VAL A 54 9.67 4.02 -4.00
C VAL A 54 11.13 4.51 -4.00
N ASP A 55 12.05 3.71 -3.47
CA ASP A 55 13.44 4.10 -3.28
C ASP A 55 14.18 4.31 -4.60
N SER A 56 13.92 3.46 -5.58
CA SER A 56 14.50 3.62 -6.91
C SER A 56 14.00 4.91 -7.59
N ALA A 57 12.71 5.22 -7.48
CA ALA A 57 12.12 6.35 -8.18
C ALA A 57 12.35 7.71 -7.50
N ILE A 58 12.56 7.76 -6.18
CA ILE A 58 12.74 9.03 -5.44
C ILE A 58 14.09 9.73 -5.72
N VAL A 59 14.98 9.07 -6.47
CA VAL A 59 16.26 9.60 -6.93
C VAL A 59 16.39 9.61 -8.46
N ASP A 60 15.40 9.06 -9.17
CA ASP A 60 15.45 8.89 -10.62
C ASP A 60 14.73 10.05 -11.34
N THR A 61 15.52 10.88 -12.01
CA THR A 61 15.05 12.02 -12.81
C THR A 61 14.77 11.67 -14.27
N SER A 62 14.93 10.42 -14.68
CA SER A 62 14.73 10.01 -16.08
C SER A 62 13.27 10.14 -16.51
N THR A 63 13.04 10.43 -17.79
CA THR A 63 11.69 10.47 -18.36
C THR A 63 11.19 9.06 -18.64
N ALA A 64 9.90 8.80 -18.41
CA ALA A 64 9.25 7.57 -18.85
C ALA A 64 9.34 7.38 -20.37
N PRO A 65 9.29 6.14 -20.89
CA PRO A 65 9.36 5.86 -22.33
C PRO A 65 8.30 6.60 -23.16
N SER A 66 7.16 6.95 -22.57
CA SER A 66 6.10 7.74 -23.23
C SER A 66 6.48 9.21 -23.45
N GLY A 67 7.49 9.73 -22.75
CA GLY A 67 7.86 11.14 -22.75
C GLY A 67 6.95 12.05 -21.93
N ILE A 68 5.92 11.52 -21.26
CA ILE A 68 4.86 12.33 -20.62
C ILE A 68 5.19 12.68 -19.15
N SER A 69 5.87 11.80 -18.43
CA SER A 69 6.16 11.96 -16.99
C SER A 69 7.61 11.60 -16.68
N GLY A 70 8.13 12.10 -15.55
CA GLY A 70 9.46 11.75 -15.05
C GLY A 70 10.10 12.81 -14.17
N GLY A 71 10.70 12.35 -13.08
CA GLY A 71 11.42 13.19 -12.11
C GLY A 71 10.51 14.01 -11.21
N ASP A 72 9.18 13.81 -11.26
CA ASP A 72 8.23 14.53 -10.43
C ASP A 72 8.30 14.08 -8.97
N ALA A 73 8.63 12.81 -8.71
CA ALA A 73 8.93 12.35 -7.36
C ALA A 73 10.14 13.07 -6.76
N VAL A 74 11.18 13.29 -7.58
CA VAL A 74 12.40 14.03 -7.18
C VAL A 74 12.05 15.50 -6.91
N LYS A 75 11.33 16.15 -7.83
CA LYS A 75 10.86 17.55 -7.64
C LYS A 75 10.03 17.69 -6.37
N MET A 76 9.14 16.74 -6.08
CA MET A 76 8.31 16.76 -4.88
C MET A 76 9.17 16.58 -3.62
N LYS A 77 10.11 15.63 -3.61
CA LYS A 77 11.08 15.46 -2.51
C LYS A 77 11.87 16.75 -2.25
N ASP A 78 12.36 17.39 -3.30
CA ASP A 78 13.15 18.63 -3.17
C ASP A 78 12.31 19.79 -2.66
N TYR A 79 11.06 19.90 -3.12
CA TYR A 79 10.09 20.86 -2.59
C TYR A 79 9.81 20.64 -1.10
N VAL A 80 9.64 19.38 -0.68
CA VAL A 80 9.47 19.01 0.74
C VAL A 80 10.69 19.42 1.57
N ASN A 81 11.90 19.18 1.08
CA ASN A 81 13.15 19.48 1.77
C ASN A 81 13.41 20.99 1.94
N GLN A 82 12.81 21.84 1.11
CA GLN A 82 12.91 23.30 1.28
C GLN A 82 12.15 23.82 2.51
N GLY A 83 11.32 22.99 3.16
CA GLY A 83 10.53 23.38 4.33
C GLY A 83 9.37 24.32 4.02
N LYS A 84 9.06 24.57 2.74
CA LYS A 84 7.99 25.48 2.27
C LYS A 84 6.77 24.73 1.69
N ALA A 85 6.57 23.49 2.13
CA ALA A 85 5.43 22.68 1.72
C ALA A 85 4.12 23.33 2.17
N LEU A 86 3.13 23.42 1.27
CA LEU A 86 1.79 23.96 1.59
C LEU A 86 1.02 23.08 2.59
N THR A 87 1.37 21.80 2.69
CA THR A 87 0.68 20.80 3.51
C THR A 87 1.60 20.24 4.61
N GLY A 88 0.99 19.61 5.61
CA GLY A 88 1.70 18.96 6.72
C GLY A 88 2.54 17.75 6.27
N HIS A 89 3.38 17.26 7.19
CA HIS A 89 4.40 16.26 6.89
C HIS A 89 3.83 14.94 6.32
N TYR A 90 2.70 14.47 6.84
CA TYR A 90 2.05 13.27 6.31
C TYR A 90 1.63 13.42 4.84
N ILE A 91 0.95 14.51 4.50
CA ILE A 91 0.40 14.68 3.15
C ILE A 91 1.52 14.81 2.13
N ARG A 92 2.53 15.63 2.42
CA ARG A 92 3.64 15.89 1.49
C ARG A 92 4.51 14.64 1.27
N ASP A 93 4.74 13.85 2.31
CA ASP A 93 5.50 12.60 2.19
C ASP A 93 4.69 11.53 1.46
N ALA A 94 3.40 11.41 1.77
CA ALA A 94 2.50 10.50 1.05
C ALA A 94 2.47 10.80 -0.46
N MET A 95 2.32 12.08 -0.84
CA MET A 95 2.39 12.51 -2.24
C MET A 95 3.73 12.14 -2.89
N THR A 96 4.85 12.34 -2.19
CA THR A 96 6.19 12.02 -2.68
C THR A 96 6.31 10.53 -3.00
N PHE A 97 5.93 9.66 -2.05
CA PHE A 97 6.02 8.21 -2.23
C PHE A 97 5.00 7.68 -3.25
N SER A 98 3.80 8.25 -3.32
CA SER A 98 2.82 7.91 -4.36
C SER A 98 3.33 8.25 -5.76
N LEU A 99 3.90 9.45 -5.95
CA LEU A 99 4.50 9.84 -7.23
C LEU A 99 5.66 8.90 -7.58
N ALA A 100 6.53 8.59 -6.62
CA ALA A 100 7.65 7.68 -6.84
C ALA A 100 7.17 6.31 -7.38
N THR A 101 6.18 5.68 -6.74
CA THR A 101 5.63 4.42 -7.24
C THR A 101 4.95 4.56 -8.60
N SER A 102 4.18 5.63 -8.83
CA SER A 102 3.52 5.87 -10.12
C SER A 102 4.53 6.08 -11.25
N GLU A 103 5.64 6.76 -10.99
CA GLU A 103 6.73 6.93 -11.95
C GLU A 103 7.51 5.63 -12.20
N CYS A 104 7.76 4.84 -11.15
CA CYS A 104 8.32 3.50 -11.29
C CYS A 104 7.47 2.65 -12.26
N ASN A 105 6.14 2.66 -12.07
CA ASN A 105 5.20 2.00 -12.97
C ASN A 105 5.24 2.59 -14.39
N ALA A 106 5.27 3.91 -14.54
CA ALA A 106 5.34 4.57 -15.86
C ALA A 106 6.63 4.22 -16.63
N ARG A 107 7.71 3.88 -15.92
CA ARG A 107 8.99 3.43 -16.49
C ARG A 107 9.05 1.90 -16.69
N MET A 108 7.95 1.19 -16.50
CA MET A 108 7.89 -0.29 -16.57
C MET A 108 8.78 -0.98 -15.51
N GLY A 109 9.01 -0.30 -14.37
CA GLY A 109 9.66 -0.90 -13.21
C GLY A 109 8.76 -1.91 -12.50
N VAL A 110 9.35 -2.64 -11.55
CA VAL A 110 8.61 -3.61 -10.73
C VAL A 110 7.80 -2.87 -9.67
N ILE A 111 6.49 -3.10 -9.68
CA ILE A 111 5.53 -2.52 -8.73
C ILE A 111 4.56 -3.58 -8.21
N VAL A 112 3.95 -3.32 -7.06
CA VAL A 112 2.86 -4.15 -6.51
C VAL A 112 1.52 -3.48 -6.83
N ALA A 113 0.63 -4.18 -7.55
CA ALA A 113 -0.68 -3.66 -7.92
C ALA A 113 -1.64 -3.62 -6.71
N THR A 114 -2.32 -2.48 -6.49
CA THR A 114 -3.20 -2.28 -5.33
C THR A 114 -4.42 -1.40 -5.64
N PRO A 115 -5.50 -1.90 -6.28
CA PRO A 115 -5.69 -3.24 -6.83
C PRO A 115 -5.23 -3.37 -8.30
N THR A 116 -4.94 -2.26 -8.96
CA THR A 116 -4.43 -2.22 -10.34
C THR A 116 -3.09 -1.48 -10.38
N ALA A 117 -2.33 -1.64 -11.47
CA ALA A 117 -1.05 -0.94 -11.65
C ALA A 117 -1.21 0.60 -11.60
N GLY A 118 -2.30 1.14 -12.16
CA GLY A 118 -2.56 2.58 -12.16
C GLY A 118 -2.78 3.20 -10.77
N ALA A 119 -3.23 2.41 -9.80
CA ALA A 119 -3.46 2.85 -8.41
C ALA A 119 -2.35 2.41 -7.44
N ALA A 120 -1.26 1.81 -7.94
CA ALA A 120 -0.22 1.18 -7.13
C ALA A 120 0.49 2.14 -6.16
N GLY A 121 0.47 3.45 -6.42
CA GLY A 121 1.12 4.44 -5.55
C GLY A 121 0.34 4.83 -4.28
N ILE A 122 -0.93 4.46 -4.16
CA ILE A 122 -1.76 4.92 -3.03
C ILE A 122 -1.33 4.28 -1.70
N LEU A 123 -1.18 2.94 -1.67
CA LEU A 123 -0.75 2.25 -0.44
C LEU A 123 0.69 2.58 -0.02
N PRO A 124 1.70 2.59 -0.92
CA PRO A 124 3.05 3.05 -0.60
C PRO A 124 3.06 4.48 -0.05
N GLY A 125 2.26 5.37 -0.65
CA GLY A 125 2.03 6.74 -0.18
C GLY A 125 1.64 6.78 1.30
N ALA A 126 0.54 6.13 1.64
CA ALA A 126 0.01 6.13 3.00
C ALA A 126 0.97 5.44 3.99
N LEU A 127 1.44 4.23 3.66
CA LEU A 127 2.22 3.38 4.58
C LEU A 127 3.61 3.96 4.87
N PHE A 128 4.36 4.36 3.84
CA PHE A 128 5.71 4.89 4.06
C PHE A 128 5.69 6.32 4.60
N SER A 129 4.61 7.07 4.38
CA SER A 129 4.39 8.33 5.09
C SER A 129 4.23 8.11 6.60
N LEU A 130 3.41 7.14 7.03
CA LEU A 130 3.28 6.80 8.45
C LEU A 130 4.60 6.33 9.03
N HIS A 131 5.30 5.43 8.33
CA HIS A 131 6.63 4.96 8.75
C HIS A 131 7.62 6.12 8.96
N LYS A 132 7.70 7.04 8.01
CA LYS A 132 8.64 8.17 8.07
C LYS A 132 8.30 9.17 9.18
N ASN A 133 7.02 9.42 9.42
CA ASN A 133 6.59 10.47 10.34
C ASN A 133 6.42 9.98 11.78
N ASP A 134 5.95 8.74 11.96
CA ASP A 134 5.61 8.18 13.28
C ASP A 134 6.53 7.03 13.70
N GLY A 135 7.43 6.59 12.83
CA GLY A 135 8.25 5.41 13.09
C GLY A 135 7.45 4.10 13.13
N THR A 136 6.26 4.06 12.51
CA THR A 136 5.41 2.87 12.44
C THR A 136 6.21 1.66 11.98
N SER A 137 6.18 0.55 12.72
CA SER A 137 7.02 -0.60 12.42
C SER A 137 6.64 -1.26 11.10
N TYR A 138 7.59 -1.89 10.40
CA TYR A 138 7.30 -2.66 9.18
C TYR A 138 6.24 -3.73 9.43
N LYS A 139 6.25 -4.36 10.62
CA LYS A 139 5.23 -5.33 11.03
C LYS A 139 3.83 -4.71 11.04
N ASP A 140 3.67 -3.50 11.55
CA ASP A 140 2.39 -2.81 11.57
C ASP A 140 1.96 -2.36 10.16
N LEU A 141 2.91 -1.98 9.30
CA LEU A 141 2.62 -1.69 7.89
C LEU A 141 2.10 -2.94 7.15
N VAL A 142 2.66 -4.12 7.43
CA VAL A 142 2.16 -5.40 6.91
C VAL A 142 0.72 -5.65 7.37
N MET A 143 0.40 -5.39 8.64
CA MET A 143 -0.98 -5.47 9.14
C MET A 143 -1.89 -4.41 8.50
N GLY A 144 -1.34 -3.25 8.14
CA GLY A 144 -2.01 -2.24 7.31
C GLY A 144 -2.36 -2.76 5.92
N LEU A 145 -1.46 -3.53 5.28
CA LEU A 145 -1.75 -4.19 4.00
C LEU A 145 -2.87 -5.24 4.13
N PHE A 146 -2.85 -6.07 5.17
CA PHE A 146 -3.96 -7.01 5.45
C PHE A 146 -5.28 -6.26 5.68
N THR A 147 -5.24 -5.12 6.37
CA THR A 147 -6.43 -4.27 6.57
C THR A 147 -6.96 -3.75 5.22
N ALA A 148 -6.08 -3.25 4.35
CA ALA A 148 -6.46 -2.83 3.00
C ALA A 148 -7.01 -3.99 2.16
N SER A 149 -6.44 -5.20 2.29
CA SER A 149 -6.94 -6.42 1.66
C SER A 149 -8.36 -6.78 2.11
N ALA A 150 -8.69 -6.62 3.40
CA ALA A 150 -10.04 -6.87 3.92
C ALA A 150 -11.08 -5.97 3.23
N LEU A 151 -10.76 -4.68 3.07
CA LEU A 151 -11.62 -3.73 2.39
C LEU A 151 -11.78 -4.08 0.90
N GLY A 152 -10.66 -4.40 0.24
CA GLY A 152 -10.66 -4.86 -1.15
C GLY A 152 -11.49 -6.13 -1.36
N TYR A 153 -11.42 -7.07 -0.41
CA TYR A 153 -12.18 -8.32 -0.43
C TYR A 153 -13.69 -8.05 -0.42
N ILE A 154 -14.17 -7.21 0.50
CA ILE A 154 -15.60 -6.84 0.60
C ILE A 154 -16.08 -6.14 -0.68
N PHE A 155 -15.28 -5.23 -1.25
CA PHE A 155 -15.67 -4.55 -2.48
C PHE A 155 -15.69 -5.47 -3.70
N SER A 156 -14.83 -6.50 -3.73
CA SER A 156 -14.81 -7.48 -4.82
C SER A 156 -16.02 -8.41 -4.77
N GLU A 157 -16.40 -8.90 -3.58
CA GLU A 157 -17.56 -9.80 -3.40
C GLU A 157 -18.90 -9.12 -3.76
N ARG A 158 -18.99 -7.79 -3.66
CA ARG A 158 -20.18 -7.02 -4.09
C ARG A 158 -20.35 -6.91 -5.60
N ARG A 159 -19.29 -7.16 -6.39
CA ARG A 159 -19.42 -7.28 -7.84
C ARG A 159 -19.89 -8.70 -8.14
N GLY A 160 -21.20 -8.87 -8.35
CA GLY A 160 -21.75 -10.07 -8.96
C GLY A 160 -21.04 -10.42 -10.29
N PRO A 161 -21.19 -11.65 -10.80
CA PRO A 161 -20.48 -12.11 -11.99
C PRO A 161 -20.74 -11.13 -13.15
N ARG A 162 -19.66 -10.69 -13.80
CA ARG A 162 -19.73 -9.95 -15.07
C ARG A 162 -20.05 -10.89 -16.21
#